data_AF-A0A381I7Y1-F1
#
_entry.id   AF-A0A381I7Y1-F1
#
_cell.length_a   1.000
_cell.length_b   1.000
_cell.length_c   1.000
_cell.angle_alpha   90.00
_cell.angle_beta   90.00
_cell.angle_gamma   90.00
#
_symmetry.space_group_name_H-M   'P 1'
#
loop_
_entity.id
_entity.type
_entity.pdbx_description
1 polymer ?
#
loop_
_entity_poly.entity_id
_entity_poly.type
_entity_poly.pdbx_seq_one_letter_code
_entity_poly.pdbx_strand_id
1 'polypeptide(L)' 'MGADEAYLISDRAFGGSDTWATSTIIAAAIEKVGKYDVIFCGRQAIDGDTAQVGQRLQNF' A
#
# COMPACT_ATOMS: atom_id res chain seq x y z
N MET A 1 20.46 1.74 -3.15
CA MET A 1 19.11 2.13 -3.57
C MET A 1 19.00 3.64 -3.43
N GLY A 2 18.61 4.37 -4.48
CA GLY A 2 18.60 5.84 -4.54
C GLY A 2 17.17 6.39 -4.62
N ALA A 3 16.35 6.12 -3.60
CA ALA A 3 15.03 6.73 -3.46
C ALA A 3 15.16 8.14 -2.84
N ASP A 4 14.36 9.11 -3.30
CA ASP A 4 14.41 10.50 -2.84
C ASP A 4 13.71 10.69 -1.48
N GLU A 5 12.57 10.02 -1.28
CA GLU A 5 11.71 10.17 -0.10
C GLU A 5 11.20 8.83 0.43
N ALA A 6 10.83 8.81 1.71
CA ALA A 6 10.24 7.65 2.37
C ALA A 6 9.11 8.09 3.31
N TYR A 7 8.00 7.35 3.29
CA TYR A 7 6.82 7.60 4.10
C TYR A 7 6.48 6.38 4.96
N LEU A 8 6.28 6.59 6.27
CA LEU A 8 5.86 5.54 7.21
C LEU A 8 4.40 5.74 7.62
N ILE A 9 3.57 4.73 7.39
CA ILE A 9 2.17 4.68 7.82
C ILE A 9 2.10 3.76 9.03
N SER A 10 1.83 4.31 10.22
CA SER A 10 1.82 3.54 11.46
C SER A 10 0.75 4.04 12.42
N ASP A 11 -0.14 3.12 12.78
CA ASP A 11 -1.12 3.29 13.85
C ASP A 11 -1.53 1.89 14.32
N ARG A 12 -1.87 1.74 15.61
CA ARG A 12 -2.44 0.49 16.14
C ARG A 12 -3.76 0.14 15.46
N ALA A 13 -4.53 1.13 15.01
CA ALA A 13 -5.77 0.92 14.28
C ALA A 13 -5.59 0.16 12.96
N PHE A 14 -4.37 0.12 12.40
CA PHE A 14 -4.07 -0.61 11.16
C PHE A 14 -3.71 -2.08 11.39
N GLY A 15 -3.48 -2.50 12.63
CA GLY A 15 -3.12 -3.87 12.99
C GLY A 15 -4.24 -4.87 12.69
N GLY A 16 -3.88 -6.05 12.17
CA GLY A 16 -4.83 -7.12 11.86
C GLY A 16 -5.67 -6.87 10.60
N SER A 17 -5.28 -5.89 9.79
CA SER A 17 -5.95 -5.58 8.51
C SER A 17 -5.90 -6.77 7.55
N ASP A 18 -7.01 -7.00 6.85
CA ASP A 18 -7.04 -7.87 5.69
C ASP A 18 -6.52 -7.15 4.44
N THR A 19 -6.65 -7.77 3.27
CA THR A 19 -6.18 -7.18 2.00
C THR A 19 -6.99 -5.96 1.58
N TRP A 20 -8.27 -5.87 1.98
CA TRP A 20 -9.10 -4.71 1.70
C TRP A 20 -8.66 -3.51 2.53
N ALA A 21 -8.66 -3.66 3.86
CA ALA A 21 -8.26 -2.62 4.79
C ALA A 21 -6.82 -2.14 4.50
N THR A 22 -5.90 -3.07 4.25
CA THR A 22 -4.51 -2.73 3.90
C THR A 22 -4.44 -1.90 2.61
N SER A 23 -5.17 -2.31 1.55
CA SER A 23 -5.19 -1.54 0.30
C SER A 23 -5.80 -0.14 0.47
N THR A 24 -6.86 0.00 1.27
CA THR A 24 -7.49 1.30 1.54
C THR A 24 -6.57 2.23 2.33
N ILE A 25 -5.86 1.71 3.33
CA ILE A 25 -4.88 2.48 4.11
C ILE A 25 -3.76 3.00 3.20
N ILE A 26 -3.23 2.14 2.32
CA ILE A 26 -2.16 2.52 1.39
C ILE A 26 -2.67 3.53 0.36
N ALA A 27 -3.85 3.32 -0.24
CA ALA A 27 -4.44 4.25 -1.20
C ALA A 27 -4.65 5.65 -0.59
N ALA A 28 -5.23 5.72 0.61
CA ALA A 28 -5.41 6.99 1.32
C ALA A 28 -4.08 7.68 1.66
N ALA A 29 -3.03 6.90 1.96
CA ALA A 29 -1.71 7.47 2.19
C ALA A 29 -1.08 8.02 0.91
N ILE A 30 -1.22 7.31 -0.23
CA ILE A 30 -0.76 7.78 -1.54
C ILE A 30 -1.45 9.10 -1.89
N GLU A 31 -2.78 9.16 -1.79
CA GLU A 31 -3.56 10.38 -2.04
C GLU A 31 -3.10 11.56 -1.17
N LYS A 32 -2.73 11.29 0.08
CA LYS A 32 -2.26 12.32 1.02
C LYS A 32 -0.88 12.87 0.67
N VAL A 33 0.04 12.04 0.19
CA VAL A 33 1.41 12.48 -0.12
C VAL A 33 1.50 13.14 -1.50
N GLY A 34 0.67 12.72 -2.47
CA GLY A 34 0.60 13.37 -3.77
C GLY A 34 0.05 12.51 -4.88
N LYS A 35 0.09 13.03 -6.10
CA LYS A 35 -0.26 12.28 -7.31
C LYS A 35 1.02 11.69 -7.92
N TYR A 36 0.95 10.43 -8.34
CA TYR A 36 2.03 9.75 -9.03
C TYR A 36 1.51 9.17 -10.35
N ASP A 37 2.37 9.17 -11.37
CA ASP A 37 2.02 8.61 -12.68
C ASP A 37 2.04 7.08 -12.69
N VAL A 38 2.90 6.47 -11.86
CA VAL A 38 3.09 5.02 -11.79
C VAL A 38 3.30 4.57 -10.35
N ILE A 39 2.58 3.52 -9.96
CA ILE A 39 2.74 2.85 -8.66
C ILE A 39 3.29 1.44 -8.92
N PHE A 40 4.45 1.14 -8.35
CA PHE A 40 5.02 -0.20 -8.38
C PHE A 40 4.66 -0.97 -7.11
N CYS A 41 4.27 -2.23 -7.27
CA CYS A 41 4.03 -3.17 -6.18
C CYS A 41 4.81 -4.46 -6.44
N GLY A 42 5.19 -5.16 -5.38
CA GLY A 42 5.66 -6.53 -5.50
C GLY A 42 4.55 -7.47 -6.00
N ARG A 43 4.94 -8.63 -6.53
CA ARG A 43 3.98 -9.66 -6.98
C ARG A 43 3.08 -10.15 -5.83
N GLN A 44 3.70 -10.50 -4.70
CA GLN A 44 3.05 -10.96 -3.49
C GLN A 44 4.02 -10.78 -2.31
N ALA A 45 3.48 -10.58 -1.11
CA ALA A 45 4.24 -10.74 0.12
C ALA A 45 4.27 -12.22 0.50
N ILE A 46 5.41 -12.73 0.94
CA ILE A 46 5.66 -14.17 1.16
C ILE A 46 5.03 -14.73 2.44
N ASP A 47 4.50 -13.85 3.29
CA ASP A 47 3.87 -14.20 4.57
C ASP A 47 2.37 -14.47 4.39
N GLY A 48 1.67 -13.57 3.72
CA GLY A 48 0.25 -13.71 3.41
C GLY A 48 -0.05 -14.42 2.08
N ASP A 49 0.86 -14.37 1.11
CA ASP A 49 0.78 -15.01 -0.22
C ASP A 49 -0.51 -14.74 -1.03
N THR A 50 -1.22 -13.64 -0.71
CA THR A 50 -2.53 -13.36 -1.33
C THR A 50 -2.45 -12.76 -2.73
N ALA A 51 -1.36 -12.04 -3.06
CA ALA A 51 -1.21 -11.23 -4.27
C ALA A 51 -2.30 -10.16 -4.53
N GLN A 52 -3.09 -9.79 -3.51
CA GLN A 52 -4.28 -8.96 -3.69
C GLN A 52 -4.07 -7.45 -3.48
N VAL A 53 -3.12 -7.04 -2.62
CA VAL A 53 -3.00 -5.64 -2.19
C VAL A 53 -2.70 -4.71 -3.37
N GLY A 54 -1.67 -5.04 -4.18
CA GLY A 54 -1.30 -4.22 -5.34
C GLY A 54 -2.41 -4.14 -6.41
N GLN A 55 -3.19 -5.22 -6.58
CA GLN A 55 -4.32 -5.23 -7.53
C GLN A 55 -5.46 -4.31 -7.06
N ARG A 56 -5.73 -4.26 -5.75
CA ARG A 56 -6.82 -3.46 -5.18
C ARG A 56 -6.55 -1.95 -5.20
N LEU A 57 -5.28 -1.53 -5.34
CA LEU A 57 -4.93 -0.11 -5.46
C LEU A 57 -5.44 0.55 -6.74
N GLN A 58 -5.78 -0.20 -7.79
CA GLN A 58 -6.29 0.37 -9.05
C GLN A 58 -7.71 0.94 -8.97
N ASN A 59 -8.47 0.58 -7.92
CA ASN A 59 -9.88 0.93 -7.76
C ASN A 59 -10.12 2.13 -6.83
N PHE A 60 -9.08 2.91 -6.53
CA PHE A 60 -9.11 4.15 -5.75
C PHE A 60 -8.49 5.27 -6.60
#